data_AF-A0A4Q3R7R2-F1
#
_entry.id   AF-A0A4Q3R7R2-F1
#
_cell.length_a   1.000
_cell.length_b   1.000
_cell.length_c   1.000
_cell.angle_alpha   90.00
_cell.angle_beta   90.00
_cell.angle_gamma   90.00
#
_symmetry.space_group_name_H-M   'P 1'
#
loop_
_entity.id
_entity.type
_entity.pdbx_description
1 polymer ?
#
loop_
_entity_poly.entity_id
_entity_poly.type
_entity_poly.pdbx_seq_one_letter_code
_entity_poly.pdbx_strand_id
1 'polypeptide(L)'
;MQYLLRRKITQLFLAAIAMPAFATAQRFENLNLLDHDEKSFHFGINVGMNRSHYSFTHHPRFLQYDSVTVVESVNSTGINLAWLVNKRLSNHFDLRTYPLNLTFTEKAFEYNLKYPDKPGGEDSVTVRKIQGIT
;
A
#
# COMPACT_ATOMS: atom_id res chain seq x y z
N MET A 1 -42.91 13.55 28.90
CA MET A 1 -42.07 13.73 27.69
C MET A 1 -41.34 12.46 27.20
N GLN A 2 -40.93 11.53 28.07
CA GLN A 2 -40.13 10.35 27.65
C GLN A 2 -40.87 9.36 26.72
N TYR A 3 -42.20 9.26 26.79
CA TYR A 3 -42.99 8.36 25.93
C TYR A 3 -43.00 8.80 24.45
N LEU A 4 -42.90 10.10 24.17
CA LEU A 4 -42.86 10.64 22.80
C LEU A 4 -41.53 10.30 22.11
N LEU A 5 -40.41 10.35 22.85
CA LEU A 5 -39.08 9.97 22.35
C LEU A 5 -38.99 8.46 22.10
N ARG A 6 -39.53 7.63 23.01
CA ARG A 6 -39.57 6.17 22.84
C ARG A 6 -40.39 5.73 21.63
N ARG A 7 -41.52 6.38 21.35
CA ARG A 7 -42.36 6.09 20.18
C ARG A 7 -41.67 6.41 18.84
N LYS A 8 -40.89 7.50 18.79
CA LYS A 8 -40.09 7.83 17.59
C LYS A 8 -38.97 6.81 17.37
N ILE A 9 -38.32 6.38 18.45
CA ILE A 9 -37.26 5.36 18.40
C ILE A 9 -37.83 4.01 17.94
N THR A 10 -38.98 3.57 18.46
CA THR A 10 -39.59 2.31 18.03
C THR A 10 -40.04 2.35 16.57
N GLN A 11 -40.58 3.48 16.10
CA GLN A 11 -40.93 3.66 14.68
C GLN A 11 -39.69 3.64 13.77
N LEU A 12 -38.60 4.29 14.18
CA LEU A 12 -37.34 4.27 13.44
C LEU A 12 -36.76 2.85 13.36
N PHE A 13 -36.81 2.11 14.47
CA PHE A 13 -36.29 0.76 14.55
C PHE A 13 -37.10 -0.21 13.67
N LEU A 14 -38.44 -0.10 13.70
CA LEU A 14 -39.34 -0.84 12.81
C LEU A 14 -39.07 -0.52 11.33
N ALA A 15 -38.86 0.76 11.00
CA ALA A 15 -38.51 1.17 9.64
C ALA A 15 -37.16 0.58 9.19
N ALA A 16 -36.14 0.57 10.06
CA ALA A 16 -34.83 0.00 9.76
C ALA A 16 -34.90 -1.53 9.54
N ILE A 17 -35.72 -2.24 10.32
CA ILE A 17 -35.96 -3.69 10.14
C ILE A 17 -36.70 -4.00 8.83
N ALA A 18 -37.53 -3.08 8.33
CA ALA A 18 -38.29 -3.28 7.10
C ALA A 18 -37.47 -3.01 5.82
N MET A 19 -36.34 -2.31 5.91
CA MET A 19 -35.48 -1.98 4.75
C MET A 19 -34.94 -3.19 3.95
N PRO A 20 -34.54 -4.32 4.56
CA PRO A 20 -34.00 -5.47 3.83
C PRO A 20 -35.04 -6.17 2.93
N ALA A 21 -36.34 -6.01 3.18
CA ALA A 21 -37.40 -6.71 2.44
C ALA A 21 -37.51 -6.29 0.97
N PHE A 22 -36.96 -5.12 0.62
CA PHE A 22 -36.94 -4.59 -0.75
C PHE A 22 -35.55 -4.64 -1.40
N ALA A 23 -34.55 -5.20 -0.72
CA ALA A 23 -33.20 -5.29 -1.23
C ALA A 23 -33.06 -6.45 -2.22
N THR A 24 -32.96 -6.15 -3.52
CA THR A 24 -32.69 -7.15 -4.58
C THR A 24 -31.18 -7.26 -4.87
N ALA A 25 -30.35 -7.29 -3.83
CA ALA A 25 -28.89 -7.31 -3.98
C ALA A 25 -28.33 -8.65 -4.51
N GLN A 26 -29.13 -9.72 -4.46
CA GLN A 26 -28.73 -11.09 -4.82
C GLN A 26 -29.58 -11.70 -5.94
N ARG A 27 -30.14 -10.88 -6.84
CA ARG A 27 -30.86 -11.39 -8.01
C ARG A 27 -29.85 -11.93 -9.04
N PHE A 28 -29.33 -13.12 -8.79
CA PHE A 28 -28.37 -13.82 -9.65
C PHE A 28 -29.11 -14.45 -10.83
N GLU A 29 -28.96 -13.86 -12.02
CA GLU A 29 -29.46 -14.46 -13.27
C GLU A 29 -28.44 -15.47 -13.83
N ASN A 30 -27.13 -15.19 -13.66
CA ASN A 30 -26.02 -16.08 -13.97
C ASN A 30 -24.85 -15.82 -13.01
N LEU A 31 -24.21 -16.88 -12.53
CA LEU A 31 -23.01 -16.80 -11.71
C LEU A 31 -21.80 -16.48 -12.61
N ASN A 32 -21.01 -15.48 -12.22
CA ASN A 32 -19.79 -15.13 -12.93
C ASN A 32 -18.75 -16.24 -12.71
N LEU A 33 -18.27 -16.85 -13.80
CA LEU A 33 -17.26 -17.91 -13.80
C LEU A 33 -17.63 -19.08 -12.86
N LEU A 34 -18.75 -19.76 -13.13
CA LEU A 34 -19.21 -20.95 -12.40
C LEU A 34 -18.09 -21.98 -12.17
N ASP A 35 -17.28 -22.25 -13.19
CA ASP A 35 -16.21 -23.25 -13.14
C ASP A 35 -14.85 -22.63 -12.80
N HIS A 36 -14.82 -21.43 -12.20
CA HIS A 36 -13.57 -20.75 -11.85
C HIS A 36 -12.67 -21.64 -10.98
N ASP A 37 -13.26 -22.28 -9.98
CA ASP A 37 -12.54 -23.05 -8.99
C ASP A 37 -11.96 -24.33 -9.62
N GLU A 38 -12.61 -24.92 -10.62
CA GLU A 38 -12.14 -26.13 -11.30
C GLU A 38 -10.95 -25.89 -12.24
N LYS A 39 -10.67 -24.63 -12.61
CA LYS A 39 -9.56 -24.31 -13.51
C LYS A 39 -8.21 -24.60 -12.86
N SER A 40 -7.31 -25.21 -13.62
CA SER A 40 -5.94 -25.49 -13.19
C SER A 40 -5.05 -24.25 -13.17
N PHE A 41 -5.41 -23.20 -13.90
CA PHE A 41 -4.66 -21.94 -13.97
C PHE A 41 -5.57 -20.75 -13.70
N HIS A 42 -5.10 -19.83 -12.87
CA HIS A 42 -5.73 -18.55 -12.59
C HIS A 42 -4.74 -17.42 -12.82
N PHE A 43 -5.17 -16.40 -13.55
CA PHE A 43 -4.37 -15.23 -13.85
C PHE A 43 -4.94 -14.03 -13.10
N GLY A 44 -4.06 -13.18 -12.58
CA GLY A 44 -4.46 -11.99 -11.86
C GLY A 44 -3.43 -10.89 -11.96
N ILE A 45 -3.77 -9.74 -11.38
CA ILE A 45 -2.87 -8.62 -11.18
C ILE A 45 -2.70 -8.45 -9.67
N ASN A 46 -1.46 -8.44 -9.22
CA ASN A 46 -1.10 -8.10 -7.85
C ASN A 46 -0.72 -6.63 -7.78
N VAL A 47 -1.36 -5.90 -6.88
CA VAL A 47 -1.05 -4.51 -6.58
C VAL A 47 -0.70 -4.44 -5.10
N GLY A 48 0.50 -3.93 -4.82
CA GLY A 48 1.02 -3.78 -3.47
C GLY A 48 1.60 -2.39 -3.23
N MET A 49 1.74 -2.03 -1.97
CA MET A 49 2.51 -0.86 -1.55
C MET A 49 3.74 -1.35 -0.79
N ASN A 50 4.87 -0.69 -1.01
CA ASN A 50 6.10 -0.95 -0.26
C ASN A 50 6.50 0.29 0.52
N ARG A 51 7.23 0.09 1.63
CA ARG A 51 7.91 1.17 2.35
C ARG A 51 9.38 0.83 2.41
N SER A 52 10.22 1.79 2.03
CA SER A 52 11.67 1.60 2.00
C SER A 52 12.39 2.78 2.63
N HIS A 53 13.54 2.48 3.22
CA HIS A 53 14.41 3.45 3.87
C HIS A 53 15.87 3.00 3.67
N TYR A 54 16.81 3.93 3.83
CA TYR A 54 18.22 3.65 3.87
C TYR A 54 18.65 3.23 5.27
N SER A 55 19.63 2.33 5.35
CA SER A 55 20.38 2.05 6.57
C SER A 55 21.79 2.57 6.36
N PHE A 56 22.21 3.51 7.18
CA PHE A 56 23.50 4.18 7.05
C PHE A 56 24.52 3.61 8.03
N THR A 57 25.74 3.43 7.55
CA THR A 57 26.92 3.14 8.37
C THR A 57 27.88 4.30 8.25
N HIS A 58 28.12 5.00 9.36
CA HIS A 58 29.03 6.15 9.39
C HIS A 58 30.48 5.69 9.55
N HIS A 59 31.39 6.35 8.83
CA HIS A 59 32.82 6.14 9.02
C HIS A 59 33.24 6.72 10.40
N PRO A 60 34.24 6.16 11.10
CA PRO A 60 34.69 6.68 12.42
C PRO A 60 35.13 8.14 12.44
N ARG A 61 35.46 8.71 11.26
CA ARG A 61 35.86 10.10 11.08
C ARG A 61 34.75 11.02 10.58
N PHE A 62 33.51 10.53 10.48
CA PHE A 62 32.38 11.27 9.91
C PHE A 62 32.20 12.66 10.54
N LEU A 63 32.26 12.76 11.87
CA LEU A 63 32.11 14.03 12.59
C LEU A 63 33.37 14.93 12.58
N GLN A 64 34.50 14.46 12.04
CA GLN A 64 35.80 15.13 12.20
C GLN A 64 36.20 16.02 11.03
N TYR A 65 35.71 15.75 9.81
CA TYR A 65 36.22 16.40 8.60
C TYR A 65 35.15 16.88 7.61
N ASP A 66 33.88 16.58 7.84
CA ASP A 66 32.85 16.67 6.79
C ASP A 66 32.06 18.01 6.84
N SER A 67 31.58 18.45 5.67
CA SER A 67 30.57 19.51 5.52
C SER A 67 29.18 19.01 5.92
N VAL A 68 28.96 17.69 5.88
CA VAL A 68 27.73 17.03 6.31
C VAL A 68 27.80 16.68 7.79
N THR A 69 26.86 17.19 8.59
CA THR A 69 26.87 17.02 10.06
C THR A 69 25.93 15.93 10.56
N VAL A 70 24.84 15.70 9.82
CA VAL A 70 23.80 14.72 10.16
C VAL A 70 23.32 14.08 8.86
N VAL A 71 23.05 12.77 8.89
CA VAL A 71 22.39 12.04 7.82
C VAL A 71 21.30 11.18 8.44
N GLU A 72 20.05 11.40 8.01
CA GLU A 72 18.89 10.66 8.48
C GLU A 72 18.17 9.99 7.31
N SER A 73 17.68 8.78 7.54
CA SER A 73 16.88 8.11 6.54
C SER A 73 15.43 8.54 6.63
N VAL A 74 14.83 8.83 5.48
CA VAL A 74 13.41 9.11 5.36
C VAL A 74 12.71 7.86 4.86
N ASN A 75 11.55 7.54 5.46
CA ASN A 75 10.70 6.47 4.96
C ASN A 75 9.99 6.95 3.69
N SER A 76 10.23 6.26 2.60
CA SER A 76 9.59 6.51 1.32
C SER A 76 8.63 5.37 0.98
N THR A 77 7.51 5.72 0.35
CA THR A 77 6.48 4.76 -0.06
C THR A 77 6.60 4.52 -1.56
N GLY A 78 6.54 3.25 -1.95
CA GLY A 78 6.53 2.81 -3.34
C GLY A 78 5.34 1.92 -3.65
N ILE A 79 5.25 1.50 -4.91
CA ILE A 79 4.16 0.67 -5.44
C ILE A 79 4.77 -0.57 -6.07
N ASN A 80 4.11 -1.71 -5.90
CA ASN A 80 4.43 -2.96 -6.57
C ASN A 80 3.27 -3.34 -7.49
N LEU A 81 3.59 -3.71 -8.72
CA LEU A 81 2.64 -4.23 -9.69
C LEU A 81 3.19 -5.51 -10.30
N ALA A 82 2.50 -6.62 -10.14
CA ALA A 82 2.94 -7.90 -10.69
C ALA A 82 1.83 -8.64 -11.43
N TRP A 83 2.21 -9.34 -12.50
CA TRP A 83 1.35 -10.31 -13.15
C TRP A 83 1.36 -11.61 -12.33
N LEU A 84 0.21 -11.98 -11.78
CA LEU A 84 0.02 -13.15 -10.94
C LEU A 84 -0.41 -14.34 -11.79
N VAL A 85 0.31 -15.45 -11.65
CA VAL A 85 -0.06 -16.75 -12.21
C VAL A 85 -0.19 -17.74 -11.05
N ASN A 86 -1.37 -18.30 -10.86
CA ASN A 86 -1.64 -19.34 -9.88
C ASN A 86 -1.92 -20.65 -10.62
N LYS A 87 -1.17 -21.70 -10.33
CA LYS A 87 -1.40 -23.04 -10.85
C LYS A 87 -1.89 -23.94 -9.72
N ARG A 88 -3.12 -24.41 -9.82
CA ARG A 88 -3.69 -25.41 -8.93
C ARG A 88 -3.11 -26.77 -9.26
N LEU A 89 -2.36 -27.35 -8.33
CA LEU A 89 -1.74 -28.67 -8.47
C LEU A 89 -2.58 -29.77 -7.79
N SER A 90 -3.27 -29.43 -6.71
CA SER A 90 -4.26 -30.30 -6.05
C SER A 90 -5.39 -29.47 -5.43
N ASN A 91 -6.30 -30.08 -4.67
CA ASN A 91 -7.38 -29.35 -3.98
C ASN A 91 -6.90 -28.44 -2.85
N HIS A 92 -5.67 -28.65 -2.35
CA HIS A 92 -5.11 -27.91 -1.22
C HIS A 92 -3.67 -27.42 -1.48
N PHE A 93 -3.19 -27.52 -2.71
CA PHE A 93 -1.84 -27.15 -3.07
C PHE A 93 -1.80 -26.38 -4.37
N ASP A 94 -1.39 -25.12 -4.27
CA ASP A 94 -1.28 -24.17 -5.37
C ASP A 94 0.14 -23.65 -5.47
N LEU A 95 0.64 -23.53 -6.70
CA LEU A 95 1.89 -22.85 -7.00
C LEU A 95 1.57 -21.46 -7.55
N ARG A 96 1.96 -20.42 -6.82
CA ARG A 96 1.81 -19.02 -7.24
C ARG A 96 3.15 -18.44 -7.66
N THR A 97 3.17 -17.82 -8.83
CA THR A 97 4.36 -17.15 -9.37
C THR A 97 4.02 -15.76 -9.89
N TYR A 98 5.06 -14.95 -10.03
CA TYR A 98 4.99 -13.59 -10.55
C TYR A 98 6.01 -13.41 -11.67
N PRO A 99 5.75 -13.91 -12.89
CA PRO A 99 6.75 -13.91 -13.96
C PRO A 99 7.17 -12.50 -14.40
N LEU A 100 6.25 -11.54 -14.25
CA LEU A 100 6.54 -10.13 -14.43
C LEU A 100 6.18 -9.40 -13.14
N ASN A 101 7.17 -8.75 -12.52
CA ASN A 101 7.01 -7.97 -11.31
C ASN A 101 7.71 -6.64 -11.52
N LEU A 102 6.97 -5.54 -11.35
CA LEU A 102 7.47 -4.18 -11.42
C LEU A 102 7.38 -3.56 -10.03
N THR A 103 8.52 -3.35 -9.40
CA THR A 103 8.60 -2.70 -8.09
C THR A 103 9.14 -1.30 -8.26
N PHE A 104 8.25 -0.32 -8.11
CA PHE A 104 8.61 1.10 -8.04
C PHE A 104 9.00 1.41 -6.61
N THR A 105 10.27 1.76 -6.40
CA THR A 105 10.80 2.11 -5.09
C THR A 105 11.39 3.51 -5.15
N GLU A 106 10.91 4.37 -4.26
CA GLU A 106 11.57 5.64 -3.93
C GLU A 106 12.29 5.43 -2.61
N LYS A 107 13.54 5.88 -2.49
CA LYS A 107 14.27 5.99 -1.24
C LYS A 107 14.75 7.42 -1.07
N ALA A 108 14.58 7.98 0.11
CA ALA A 108 14.99 9.34 0.41
C ALA A 108 15.83 9.39 1.69
N PHE A 109 16.72 10.36 1.74
CA PHE A 109 17.47 10.68 2.94
C PHE A 109 17.68 12.18 3.05
N GLU A 110 17.78 12.62 4.28
CA GLU A 110 18.00 14.00 4.66
C GLU A 110 19.43 14.13 5.16
N TYR A 111 20.09 15.22 4.78
CA TYR A 111 21.38 15.56 5.36
C TYR A 111 21.49 17.03 5.67
N ASN A 112 22.25 17.32 6.73
CA ASN A 112 22.48 18.67 7.20
C ASN A 112 23.85 19.17 6.74
N LEU A 113 23.88 20.29 6.04
CA LEU A 113 25.11 20.94 5.58
C LEU A 113 25.48 22.08 6.51
N LYS A 114 26.74 22.10 6.96
CA LYS A 114 27.32 23.21 7.72
C LYS A 114 27.53 24.45 6.85
N TYR A 115 27.81 24.26 5.57
CA TYR A 115 28.08 25.32 4.59
C TYR A 115 27.24 25.08 3.33
N PRO A 116 25.95 25.47 3.33
CA PRO A 116 25.07 25.24 2.17
C PRO A 116 25.37 26.23 1.03
N ASP A 117 25.43 25.73 -0.21
CA ASP A 117 25.49 26.56 -1.41
C ASP A 117 24.08 26.97 -1.87
N LYS A 118 23.58 28.07 -1.30
CA LYS A 118 22.23 28.60 -1.61
C LYS A 118 22.02 28.94 -3.10
N PRO A 119 22.99 29.57 -3.80
CA PRO A 119 22.92 29.74 -5.26
C PRO A 119 22.75 28.42 -6.04
N GLY A 120 23.34 27.33 -5.56
CA GLY A 120 23.21 25.98 -6.11
C GLY A 120 21.90 25.26 -5.74
N GLY A 121 21.02 25.90 -4.96
CA GLY A 121 19.76 25.32 -4.49
C GLY A 121 19.90 24.40 -3.28
N GLU A 122 21.02 24.46 -2.56
CA GLU A 122 21.22 23.73 -1.31
C GLU A 122 20.75 24.56 -0.12
N ASP A 123 20.09 23.90 0.83
CA ASP A 123 19.75 24.50 2.13
C ASP A 123 20.43 23.74 3.26
N SER A 124 20.39 24.33 4.46
CA SER A 124 20.96 23.77 5.69
C SER A 124 20.46 22.35 5.95
N VAL A 125 19.23 22.06 5.54
CA VAL A 125 18.60 20.74 5.52
C VAL A 125 18.22 20.42 4.07
N THR A 126 18.86 19.41 3.47
CA THR A 126 18.58 19.02 2.09
C THR A 126 18.11 17.58 2.02
N VAL A 127 16.97 17.34 1.37
CA VAL A 127 16.44 16.01 1.12
C VAL A 127 16.84 15.56 -0.28
N ARG A 128 17.49 14.40 -0.36
CA ARG A 128 17.77 13.74 -1.64
C ARG A 128 16.89 12.52 -1.81
N LYS A 129 16.29 12.42 -2.99
CA LYS A 129 15.41 11.34 -3.40
C LYS A 129 16.06 10.57 -4.54
N ILE A 130 16.06 9.25 -4.43
CA ILE A 130 16.56 8.33 -5.44
C ILE A 130 15.42 7.39 -5.80
N GLN A 131 15.09 7.36 -7.08
CA GLN A 131 14.02 6.52 -7.61
C GLN A 131 14.61 5.38 -8.42
N GLY A 132 14.03 4.20 -8.27
CA GLY A 132 14.43 2.99 -8.97
C GLY A 132 13.24 2.13 -9.36
N ILE A 133 13.43 1.39 -10.45
CA ILE A 133 12.50 0.37 -10.93
C ILE A 133 13.27 -0.94 -10.95
N THR A 134 12.70 -1.98 -10.35
CA THR A 134 13.27 -3.34 -10.32
C THR A 134 12.21 -4.35 -10.71
#